data_AF-A0A3D1HHU0-F1
#
_entry.id   AF-A0A3D1HHU0-F1
#
_cell.length_a   1.000
_cell.length_b   1.000
_cell.length_c   1.000
_cell.angle_alpha   90.00
_cell.angle_beta   90.00
_cell.angle_gamma   90.00
#
_symmetry.space_group_name_H-M   'P 1'
#
loop_
_entity.id
_entity.type
_entity.pdbx_description
1 polymer ?
#
loop_
_entity_poly.entity_id
_entity_poly.type
_entity_poly.pdbx_seq_one_letter_code
_entity_poly.pdbx_strand_id
1 'polypeptide(L)'
;FIDQMKLADKGDDEAMIIDKDFLRALQYGMPPTSGIGIGIDRLVMLMTGKTYIQEVLFFPQMKPEKKMPQSSIKEWEEIGVSENWAYVMRKAGFNLISDIKGEKAQDLQQKIGEINKKYKLGYEKPSLDEVQNWIDRSNA
;
A
#
# COMPACT_ATOMS: atom_id res chain seq x y z
N PHE A 1 -17.75 -35.13 -5.74
CA PHE A 1 -18.69 -34.10 -5.27
C PHE A 1 -19.12 -34.31 -3.82
N ILE A 2 -19.87 -35.36 -3.47
CA ILE A 2 -20.32 -35.58 -2.06
C ILE A 2 -19.13 -35.75 -1.09
N ASP A 3 -18.08 -36.48 -1.48
CA ASP A 3 -16.92 -36.67 -0.59
C ASP A 3 -16.08 -35.40 -0.42
N GLN A 4 -16.09 -34.50 -1.41
CA GLN A 4 -15.47 -33.18 -1.30
C GLN A 4 -16.24 -32.31 -0.29
N MET A 5 -17.58 -32.36 -0.27
CA MET A 5 -18.35 -31.67 0.78
C MET A 5 -18.01 -32.18 2.19
N LYS A 6 -17.80 -33.49 2.36
CA LYS A 6 -17.38 -34.04 3.67
C LYS A 6 -16.00 -33.56 4.10
N LEU A 7 -15.12 -33.20 3.16
CA LEU A 7 -13.83 -32.58 3.46
C LEU A 7 -14.03 -31.12 3.87
N ALA A 8 -14.87 -30.38 3.16
CA ALA A 8 -15.25 -29.01 3.54
C ALA A 8 -15.84 -28.94 4.95
N ASP A 9 -16.74 -29.87 5.30
CA ASP A 9 -17.34 -29.96 6.66
C ASP A 9 -16.31 -30.24 7.76
N LYS A 10 -15.13 -30.78 7.40
CA LYS A 10 -14.00 -30.98 8.31
C LYS A 10 -13.05 -29.77 8.38
N GLY A 11 -13.40 -28.67 7.69
CA GLY A 11 -12.62 -27.43 7.66
C GLY A 11 -11.55 -27.37 6.56
N ASP A 12 -11.69 -28.15 5.48
CA ASP A 12 -10.84 -28.03 4.31
C ASP A 12 -11.33 -26.90 3.38
N ASP A 13 -10.66 -25.74 3.44
CA ASP A 13 -11.00 -24.55 2.65
C ASP A 13 -10.73 -24.72 1.14
N GLU A 14 -9.98 -25.74 0.72
CA GLU A 14 -9.71 -26.03 -0.69
C GLU A 14 -10.72 -27.02 -1.30
N ALA A 15 -11.61 -27.59 -0.49
CA ALA A 15 -12.56 -28.59 -0.94
C ALA A 15 -13.59 -28.04 -1.91
N MET A 16 -13.87 -28.80 -2.97
CA MET A 16 -14.78 -28.37 -4.02
C MET A 16 -16.24 -28.41 -3.58
N ILE A 17 -16.98 -27.33 -3.87
CA ILE A 17 -18.43 -27.25 -3.66
C ILE A 17 -19.16 -27.98 -4.79
N ILE A 18 -20.36 -28.49 -4.51
CA ILE A 18 -21.20 -29.11 -5.55
C ILE A 18 -21.83 -28.04 -6.44
N ASP A 19 -21.34 -27.97 -7.68
CA ASP A 19 -21.99 -27.23 -8.76
C ASP A 19 -23.13 -28.07 -9.38
N LYS A 20 -24.37 -27.62 -9.16
CA LYS A 20 -25.58 -28.30 -9.66
C LYS A 20 -25.77 -28.10 -11.17
N ASP A 21 -25.30 -27.00 -11.73
CA ASP A 21 -25.44 -26.72 -13.16
C ASP A 21 -24.41 -27.53 -13.95
N PHE A 22 -23.19 -27.72 -13.44
CA PHE A 22 -22.22 -28.66 -14.00
C PHE A 22 -22.76 -30.09 -14.03
N LEU A 23 -23.36 -30.57 -12.93
CA LEU A 23 -23.99 -31.90 -12.89
C LEU A 23 -25.15 -32.02 -13.88
N ARG A 24 -25.99 -30.98 -14.00
CA ARG A 24 -27.08 -30.95 -14.98
C ARG A 24 -26.52 -31.03 -16.40
N ALA A 25 -25.46 -30.30 -16.72
CA ALA A 25 -24.82 -30.37 -18.04
C ALA A 25 -24.31 -31.78 -18.36
N LEU A 26 -23.70 -32.48 -17.39
CA LEU A 26 -23.28 -33.87 -17.56
C LEU A 26 -24.46 -34.83 -17.84
N GLN A 27 -25.62 -34.59 -17.22
CA GLN A 27 -26.83 -35.40 -17.42
C GLN A 27 -27.40 -35.30 -18.84
N TYR A 28 -27.21 -34.15 -19.51
CA TYR A 28 -27.60 -34.00 -20.93
C TYR A 28 -26.69 -34.80 -21.88
N GLY A 29 -25.55 -35.29 -21.39
CA GLY A 29 -24.64 -36.16 -22.12
C GLY A 29 -23.34 -35.46 -22.44
N MET A 30 -22.33 -35.67 -21.60
CA MET A 30 -20.94 -35.33 -21.92
C MET A 30 -20.34 -36.45 -22.80
N PRO A 31 -19.83 -36.15 -24.00
CA PRO A 31 -19.08 -37.13 -24.78
C PRO A 31 -17.85 -37.65 -24.02
N PRO A 32 -17.32 -38.83 -24.41
CA PRO A 32 -16.02 -39.27 -23.91
C PRO A 32 -14.96 -38.21 -24.26
N THR A 33 -14.35 -37.63 -23.24
CA THR A 33 -13.48 -36.45 -23.36
C THR A 33 -12.20 -36.62 -22.57
N SER A 34 -11.14 -35.91 -22.98
CA SER A 34 -9.90 -35.77 -22.24
C SER A 34 -9.56 -34.29 -22.11
N GLY A 35 -9.09 -33.88 -20.94
CA GLY A 35 -8.63 -32.51 -20.66
C GLY A 35 -7.14 -32.47 -20.34
N ILE A 36 -6.49 -31.33 -20.60
CA ILE A 36 -5.11 -31.06 -20.22
C ILE A 36 -5.01 -29.67 -19.59
N GLY A 37 -4.24 -29.54 -18.52
CA GLY A 37 -3.87 -28.27 -17.90
C GLY A 37 -2.36 -28.12 -17.85
N ILE A 38 -1.83 -27.03 -18.39
CA ILE A 38 -0.39 -26.73 -18.40
C ILE A 38 -0.17 -25.38 -17.72
N GLY A 39 0.66 -25.36 -16.67
CA GLY A 39 1.09 -24.12 -16.03
C GLY A 39 2.16 -23.42 -16.86
N ILE A 40 1.81 -22.37 -17.59
CA ILE A 40 2.73 -21.65 -18.48
C ILE A 40 3.91 -21.08 -17.71
N ASP A 41 3.70 -20.47 -16.55
CA ASP A 41 4.79 -19.91 -15.73
C ASP A 41 5.80 -20.98 -15.34
N ARG A 42 5.32 -22.17 -14.95
CA ARG A 42 6.19 -23.29 -14.58
C ARG A 42 6.92 -23.90 -15.77
N LEU A 43 6.25 -23.96 -16.93
CA LEU A 43 6.89 -24.36 -18.18
C LEU A 43 8.02 -23.40 -18.54
N VAL A 44 7.77 -22.09 -18.48
CA VAL A 44 8.78 -21.06 -18.75
C VAL A 44 9.92 -21.14 -17.73
N MET A 45 9.64 -21.28 -16.43
CA MET A 45 10.66 -21.48 -15.40
C MET A 45 11.57 -22.67 -15.73
N LEU A 46 11.00 -23.80 -16.13
CA LEU A 46 11.77 -24.99 -16.51
C LEU A 46 12.63 -24.72 -17.76
N MET A 47 12.04 -24.10 -18.79
CA MET A 47 12.73 -23.79 -20.05
C MET A 47 13.85 -22.75 -19.89
N THR A 48 13.73 -21.86 -18.90
CA THR A 48 14.67 -20.77 -18.62
C THR A 48 15.62 -21.06 -17.46
N GLY A 49 15.51 -22.24 -16.83
CA GLY A 49 16.33 -22.64 -15.69
C GLY A 49 16.10 -21.80 -14.43
N LYS A 50 14.93 -21.18 -14.28
CA LYS A 50 14.57 -20.32 -13.15
C LYS A 50 13.87 -21.08 -12.05
N THR A 51 14.29 -20.85 -10.81
CA THR A 51 13.72 -21.53 -9.63
C THR A 51 12.57 -20.73 -8.99
N TYR A 52 12.47 -19.43 -9.26
CA TYR A 52 11.43 -18.57 -8.71
C TYR A 52 10.48 -18.03 -9.79
N ILE A 53 9.17 -18.13 -9.54
CA ILE A 53 8.13 -17.65 -10.49
C ILE A 53 8.24 -16.15 -10.79
N GLN A 54 8.74 -15.38 -9.83
CA GLN A 54 8.92 -13.94 -9.97
C GLN A 54 9.95 -13.58 -11.04
N GLU A 55 10.85 -14.50 -11.41
CA GLU A 55 11.87 -14.28 -12.46
C GLU A 55 11.31 -14.41 -13.88
N VAL A 56 10.11 -14.98 -14.03
CA VAL A 56 9.45 -15.20 -15.33
C VAL A 56 8.20 -14.33 -15.52
N LEU A 57 7.91 -13.44 -14.57
CA LEU A 57 6.81 -12.48 -14.59
C LEU A 57 7.36 -11.07 -14.74
N PHE A 58 6.78 -10.25 -15.63
CA PHE A 58 7.20 -8.85 -15.78
C PHE A 58 6.90 -8.01 -14.53
N PHE A 59 5.76 -8.27 -13.89
CA PHE A 59 5.29 -7.55 -12.70
C PHE A 59 4.77 -8.56 -11.67
N PRO A 60 5.66 -9.23 -10.93
CA PRO A 60 5.22 -10.16 -9.87
C PRO A 60 4.52 -9.41 -8.74
N GLN A 61 3.59 -10.09 -8.06
CA GLN A 61 3.01 -9.54 -6.84
C GLN A 61 4.10 -9.42 -5.77
N MET A 62 4.39 -8.18 -5.37
CA MET A 62 5.35 -7.87 -4.31
C MET A 62 4.62 -7.53 -3.02
N LYS A 63 5.29 -7.74 -1.89
CA LYS A 63 4.81 -7.18 -0.62
C LYS A 63 4.88 -5.66 -0.71
N PRO A 64 3.81 -4.93 -0.34
CA PRO A 64 3.86 -3.48 -0.30
C PRO A 64 5.01 -2.98 0.57
N GLU A 65 5.62 -1.87 0.17
CA GLU A 65 6.64 -1.23 0.99
C GLU A 65 6.04 -0.77 2.32
N LYS A 66 6.84 -0.82 3.39
CA LYS A 66 6.46 -0.27 4.68
C LYS A 66 6.34 1.25 4.51
N LYS A 67 5.11 1.77 4.59
CA LYS A 67 4.89 3.22 4.67
C LYS A 67 5.46 3.71 5.99
N MET A 68 6.29 4.77 5.96
CA MET A 68 6.69 5.46 7.17
C MET A 68 5.44 5.98 7.89
N PRO A 69 5.39 5.94 9.24
CA PRO A 69 4.27 6.50 9.98
C PRO A 69 4.17 8.00 9.65
N GLN A 70 2.98 8.44 9.24
CA GLN A 70 2.70 9.83 8.86
C GLN A 70 1.49 10.32 9.62
N SER A 71 1.60 11.50 10.23
CA SER A 71 0.46 12.19 10.83
C SER A 71 -0.53 12.60 9.73
N SER A 72 -1.82 12.45 10.02
CA SER A 72 -2.89 12.77 9.08
C SER A 72 -2.96 14.28 8.82
N ILE A 73 -3.53 14.70 7.69
CA ILE A 73 -3.64 16.14 7.36
C ILE A 73 -4.47 16.87 8.44
N LYS A 74 -5.51 16.22 8.98
CA LYS A 74 -6.33 16.75 10.07
C LYS A 74 -5.51 17.03 11.32
N GLU A 75 -4.63 16.12 11.71
CA GLU A 75 -3.75 16.33 12.88
C GLU A 75 -2.83 17.54 12.67
N TRP A 76 -2.32 17.75 11.44
CA TRP A 76 -1.51 18.93 11.10
C TRP A 76 -2.35 20.23 11.14
N GLU A 77 -3.60 20.18 10.69
CA GLU A 77 -4.51 21.32 10.74
C GLU A 77 -4.86 21.72 12.18
N GLU A 78 -4.98 20.77 13.10
CA GLU A 78 -5.25 21.03 14.53
C GLU A 78 -4.15 21.88 15.19
N ILE A 79 -2.88 21.67 14.81
CA ILE A 79 -1.76 22.50 15.27
C ILE A 79 -1.62 23.81 14.47
N GLY A 80 -2.48 24.06 13.49
CA GLY A 80 -2.51 25.27 12.67
C GLY A 80 -1.64 25.23 11.41
N VAL A 81 -1.15 24.05 11.02
CA VAL A 81 -0.41 23.85 9.77
C VAL A 81 -1.41 23.56 8.64
N SER A 82 -1.47 24.40 7.62
CA SER A 82 -2.35 24.17 6.47
C SER A 82 -1.91 22.97 5.64
N GLU A 83 -2.82 22.38 4.86
CA GLU A 83 -2.54 21.22 3.98
C GLU A 83 -1.30 21.42 3.10
N ASN A 84 -1.14 22.61 2.53
CA ASN A 84 0.02 22.97 1.70
C ASN A 84 1.33 22.86 2.48
N TRP A 85 1.36 23.35 3.72
CA TRP A 85 2.55 23.28 4.58
C TRP A 85 2.76 21.88 5.18
N ALA A 86 1.71 21.10 5.42
CA ALA A 86 1.84 19.70 5.85
C ALA A 86 2.55 18.86 4.77
N TYR A 87 2.28 19.11 3.48
CA TYR A 87 3.02 18.48 2.39
C TYR A 87 4.49 18.91 2.34
N VAL A 88 4.77 20.19 2.58
CA VAL A 88 6.14 20.72 2.65
C VAL A 88 6.91 20.13 3.83
N MET A 89 6.26 19.98 5.00
CA MET A 89 6.83 19.34 6.19
C MET A 89 7.25 17.90 5.91
N ARG A 90 6.38 17.12 5.26
CA ARG A 90 6.70 15.74 4.83
C ARG A 90 7.91 15.69 3.90
N LYS A 91 7.99 16.62 2.94
CA LYS A 91 9.16 16.74 2.04
C LYS A 91 10.43 17.21 2.75
N ALA A 92 10.30 17.97 3.82
CA ALA A 92 11.41 18.39 4.68
C ALA A 92 11.87 17.27 5.64
N GLY A 93 11.18 16.11 5.67
CA GLY A 93 11.52 14.96 6.50
C GLY A 93 10.71 14.84 7.79
N PHE A 94 9.81 15.78 8.07
CA PHE A 94 8.92 15.76 9.23
C PHE A 94 7.63 15.02 8.86
N ASN A 95 7.54 13.75 9.22
CA ASN A 95 6.41 12.89 8.85
C ASN A 95 5.34 12.87 9.96
N LEU A 96 5.75 13.06 11.22
CA LEU A 96 4.91 13.06 12.40
C LEU A 96 4.92 14.43 13.08
N ILE A 97 3.85 14.76 13.78
CA ILE A 97 3.79 15.97 14.63
C ILE A 97 4.82 15.90 15.76
N SER A 98 5.18 14.70 16.22
CA SER A 98 6.28 14.51 17.17
C SER A 98 7.63 14.98 16.65
N ASP A 99 7.83 15.00 15.33
CA ASP A 99 9.14 15.33 14.73
C ASP A 99 9.48 16.81 14.87
N ILE A 100 8.48 17.67 15.12
CA ILE A 100 8.67 19.13 15.28
C ILE A 100 8.78 19.58 16.75
N LYS A 101 8.47 18.71 17.72
CA LYS A 101 8.37 19.03 19.17
C LYS A 101 9.65 19.62 19.79
N GLY A 102 10.81 19.40 19.18
CA GLY A 102 12.12 19.87 19.67
C GLY A 102 12.94 20.69 18.67
N GLU A 103 12.36 21.04 17.53
CA GLU A 103 13.03 21.88 16.51
C GLU A 103 12.95 23.35 16.91
N LYS A 104 13.96 24.14 16.53
CA LYS A 104 13.90 25.61 16.70
C LYS A 104 13.04 26.20 15.59
N ALA A 105 12.17 27.16 15.92
CA ALA A 105 11.31 27.80 14.92
C ALA A 105 12.09 28.38 13.73
N GLN A 106 13.27 28.96 13.96
CA GLN A 106 14.13 29.50 12.90
C GLN A 106 14.66 28.39 11.96
N ASP A 107 15.11 27.27 12.52
CA ASP A 107 15.66 26.14 11.76
C ASP A 107 14.53 25.44 10.98
N LEU A 108 13.36 25.27 11.59
CA LEU A 108 12.18 24.69 10.94
C LEU A 108 11.69 25.58 9.80
N GLN A 109 11.58 26.89 10.01
CA GLN A 109 11.17 27.86 8.99
C GLN A 109 12.18 27.91 7.81
N GLN A 110 13.48 27.77 8.09
CA GLN A 110 14.50 27.69 7.05
C GLN A 110 14.35 26.41 6.24
N LYS A 111 14.26 25.23 6.89
CA LYS A 111 14.11 23.92 6.22
C LYS A 111 12.89 23.89 5.31
N ILE A 112 11.71 24.32 5.79
CA ILE A 112 10.49 24.35 4.98
C ILE A 112 10.54 25.42 3.88
N GLY A 113 11.21 26.54 4.14
CA GLY A 113 11.41 27.61 3.16
C GLY A 113 12.34 27.20 2.01
N GLU A 114 13.37 26.43 2.29
CA GLU A 114 14.27 25.85 1.28
C GLU A 114 13.51 24.86 0.38
N ILE A 115 12.63 24.02 0.94
CA ILE A 115 11.77 23.13 0.16
C ILE A 115 10.80 23.93 -0.73
N ASN A 116 10.14 24.96 -0.19
CA ASN A 116 9.25 25.82 -0.96
C ASN A 116 9.96 26.46 -2.17
N LYS A 117 11.20 26.95 -1.98
CA LYS A 117 12.05 27.48 -3.07
C LYS A 117 12.50 26.40 -4.05
N LYS A 118 13.00 25.26 -3.55
CA LYS A 118 13.54 24.14 -4.35
C LYS A 118 12.49 23.58 -5.32
N TYR A 119 11.24 23.46 -4.87
CA TYR A 119 10.14 22.95 -5.68
C TYR A 119 9.28 24.05 -6.34
N LYS A 120 9.66 25.33 -6.19
CA LYS A 120 8.95 26.49 -6.77
C LYS A 120 7.44 26.49 -6.46
N LEU A 121 7.06 26.19 -5.22
CA LEU A 121 5.65 25.99 -4.85
C LEU A 121 4.87 27.30 -4.71
N GLY A 122 5.57 28.43 -4.56
CA GLY A 122 4.94 29.76 -4.55
C GLY A 122 4.10 30.06 -3.31
N TYR A 123 4.22 29.26 -2.25
CA TYR A 123 3.50 29.49 -1.01
C TYR A 123 4.07 30.68 -0.25
N GLU A 124 3.21 31.46 0.39
CA GLU A 124 3.61 32.55 1.25
C GLU A 124 4.33 31.99 2.49
N LYS A 125 5.56 32.45 2.70
CA LYS A 125 6.43 31.93 3.76
C LYS A 125 5.80 32.25 5.14
N PRO A 126 5.56 31.25 6.01
CA PRO A 126 4.99 31.49 7.33
C PRO A 126 5.95 32.35 8.16
N SER A 127 5.39 33.21 8.99
CA SER A 127 6.14 34.02 9.96
C SER A 127 6.82 33.15 11.03
N LEU A 128 7.80 33.71 11.73
CA LEU A 128 8.49 32.97 12.80
C LEU A 128 7.54 32.65 13.96
N ASP A 129 6.62 33.55 14.27
CA ASP A 129 5.62 33.37 15.34
C ASP A 129 4.61 32.27 15.00
N GLU A 130 4.19 32.16 13.74
CA GLU A 130 3.33 31.05 13.29
C GLU A 130 4.03 29.70 13.41
N VAL A 131 5.30 29.61 13.01
CA VAL A 131 6.08 28.38 13.15
C VAL A 131 6.31 28.02 14.61
N GLN A 132 6.55 29.01 15.48
CA GLN A 132 6.65 28.77 16.92
C GLN A 132 5.34 28.26 17.51
N ASN A 133 4.19 28.83 17.11
CA ASN A 133 2.87 28.36 17.51
C ASN A 133 2.61 26.90 17.08
N TRP A 134 3.08 26.48 15.91
CA TRP A 134 2.98 25.09 15.47
C TRP A 134 3.77 24.13 16.38
N ILE A 135 4.99 24.53 16.79
CA ILE A 135 5.84 23.76 17.70
C ILE A 135 5.20 23.70 19.09
N ASP A 136 4.69 24.82 19.60
CA ASP A 136 4.08 24.87 20.94
C ASP A 136 2.81 24.01 21.01
N ARG A 137 1.97 24.05 19.97
CA ARG A 137 0.78 23.19 19.87
C ARG A 137 1.12 21.72 19.63
N SER A 138 2.25 21.44 19.00
CA SER A 138 2.74 20.06 18.89
C SER A 138 3.16 19.48 20.24
N ASN A 139 3.51 20.33 21.22
CA ASN A 139 3.95 19.94 22.56
C ASN A 139 2.80 19.80 23.58
N ALA A 140 1.61 20.31 23.25
CA ALA A 140 0.38 20.09 24.01
C ALA A 140 -0.12 18.64 23.87
#